data_AF-A0A318HDG3-F1
#
_entry.id   AF-A0A318HDG3-F1
#
_cell.length_a   1.000
_cell.length_b   1.000
_cell.length_c   1.000
_cell.angle_alpha   90.00
_cell.angle_beta   90.00
_cell.angle_gamma   90.00
#
_symmetry.space_group_name_H-M   'P 1'
#
loop_
_entity.id
_entity.type
_entity.pdbx_description
1 polymer ?
#
loop_
_entity_poly.entity_id
_entity_poly.type
_entity_poly.pdbx_seq_one_letter_code
_entity_poly.pdbx_strand_id
1 'polypeptide(L)' 'MGRGRAKAKQTKVARELKYSSPQTDFTQLQRELAGSDGADQLNGTDGVSDDEWVPDDDWRR' A
#
# COMPACT_ATOMS: atom_id res chain seq x y z
N MET A 1 2.23 37.85 11.52
CA MET A 1 1.24 37.83 10.40
C MET A 1 1.50 36.79 9.28
N GLY A 2 2.40 35.80 9.43
CA GLY A 2 2.75 34.87 8.32
C GLY A 2 2.02 33.52 8.25
N ARG A 3 1.16 33.18 9.23
CA ARG A 3 0.59 31.83 9.37
C ARG A 3 -0.39 31.44 8.25
N GLY A 4 -1.15 32.39 7.71
CA GLY A 4 -2.14 32.12 6.65
C GLY A 4 -1.52 31.60 5.34
N ARG A 5 -0.35 32.13 4.96
CA ARG A 5 0.36 31.69 3.75
C ARG A 5 0.95 30.28 3.92
N ALA A 6 1.52 29.98 5.10
CA ALA A 6 2.04 28.66 5.40
C ALA A 6 0.92 27.60 5.39
N LYS A 7 -0.22 27.92 6.03
CA LYS A 7 -1.41 27.05 6.04
C LYS A 7 -1.94 26.79 4.63
N ALA A 8 -2.05 27.82 3.80
CA ALA A 8 -2.49 27.67 2.41
C ALA A 8 -1.55 26.77 1.59
N LYS A 9 -0.23 26.93 1.74
CA LYS A 9 0.77 26.05 1.10
C LYS A 9 0.63 24.60 1.56
N GLN A 10 0.49 24.37 2.87
CA GLN A 10 0.33 23.02 3.40
C GLN A 10 -0.97 22.35 2.93
N THR A 11 -2.11 23.06 2.91
CA THR A 11 -3.36 22.51 2.39
C THR A 11 -3.25 22.14 0.91
N LYS A 12 -2.54 22.94 0.10
CA LYS A 12 -2.30 22.62 -1.31
C LYS A 12 -1.49 21.33 -1.46
N VAL A 13 -0.36 21.22 -0.75
CA VAL A 13 0.50 20.03 -0.77
C VAL A 13 -0.24 18.79 -0.27
N ALA A 14 -1.00 18.92 0.83
CA ALA A 14 -1.77 17.80 1.37
C ALA A 14 -2.85 17.30 0.39
N ARG A 15 -3.51 18.23 -0.33
CA ARG A 15 -4.48 17.87 -1.37
C ARG A 15 -3.79 17.15 -2.53
N GLU A 16 -2.65 17.67 -2.98
CA GLU A 16 -1.86 17.03 -4.03
C GLU A 16 -1.45 15.61 -3.62
N LEU A 17 -0.96 15.40 -2.40
CA LEU A 17 -0.61 14.07 -1.91
C LEU A 17 -1.83 13.15 -1.76
N LYS A 18 -2.97 13.66 -1.29
CA LYS A 18 -4.19 12.86 -1.08
C LYS A 18 -4.83 12.40 -2.40
N TYR A 19 -4.77 13.24 -3.42
CA TYR A 19 -5.47 13.01 -4.70
C TYR A 19 -4.54 12.81 -5.88
N SER A 20 -3.22 12.81 -5.67
CA SER A 20 -2.26 12.31 -6.65
C SER A 20 -2.43 10.79 -6.70
N SER A 21 -2.97 10.31 -7.81
CA SER A 21 -2.78 8.91 -8.16
C SER A 21 -1.32 8.75 -8.58
N PRO A 22 -0.54 7.85 -7.96
CA PRO A 22 0.71 7.42 -8.53
C PRO A 22 0.46 6.96 -9.97
N GLN A 23 1.31 7.39 -10.90
CA GLN A 23 1.30 6.81 -12.24
C GLN A 23 2.04 5.47 -12.16
N THR A 24 1.27 4.39 -12.09
CA THR A 24 1.81 3.03 -12.07
C THR A 24 2.15 2.59 -13.49
N ASP A 25 3.36 2.08 -13.70
CA ASP A 25 3.73 1.45 -14.97
C ASP A 25 3.09 0.06 -15.04
N PHE A 26 1.96 -0.03 -15.74
CA PHE A 26 1.24 -1.29 -15.94
C PHE A 26 2.07 -2.34 -16.69
N THR A 27 3.04 -1.92 -17.51
CA THR A 27 3.89 -2.84 -18.28
C THR A 27 4.91 -3.56 -17.39
N GLN A 28 5.44 -2.84 -16.39
CA GLN A 28 6.30 -3.42 -15.36
C GLN A 28 5.51 -4.37 -14.46
N LEU A 29 4.34 -3.94 -13.98
CA LEU A 29 3.48 -4.75 -13.11
C LEU A 29 3.06 -6.07 -13.78
N GLN A 30 2.68 -6.02 -15.05
CA GLN A 30 2.32 -7.21 -15.80
C GLN A 30 3.49 -8.19 -15.93
N ARG A 31 4.72 -7.69 -16.10
CA ARG A 31 5.93 -8.53 -16.19
C ARG A 31 6.25 -9.20 -14.86
N GLU A 32 6.10 -8.47 -13.75
CA GLU A 32 6.32 -9.01 -12.41
C GLU A 32 5.29 -10.10 -12.09
N LEU A 33 4.00 -9.86 -12.39
CA LEU A 33 2.93 -10.85 -12.19
C LEU A 33 3.10 -12.10 -13.07
N ALA A 34 3.45 -11.92 -14.34
CA ALA A 34 3.70 -13.04 -15.25
C ALA A 34 4.99 -13.81 -14.89
N GLY A 35 5.94 -13.16 -14.21
CA GLY A 35 7.18 -13.78 -13.72
C GLY A 35 7.05 -14.45 -12.36
N SER A 36 6.07 -14.06 -11.54
CA SER A 36 5.85 -14.62 -10.19
C SER A 36 5.17 -15.98 -10.20
N ASP A 37 4.36 -16.31 -11.21
CA ASP A 37 3.71 -17.63 -11.34
C ASP A 37 4.70 -18.81 -11.45
N GLY A 38 5.97 -18.54 -11.81
CA GLY A 38 7.02 -19.56 -11.91
C GLY A 38 7.97 -19.65 -10.70
N ALA A 39 7.93 -18.69 -9.77
CA ALA A 39 8.89 -18.59 -8.66
C ALA A 39 8.38 -19.21 -7.35
N ASP A 40 7.06 -19.41 -7.21
CA ASP A 40 6.43 -19.92 -5.98
C ASP A 40 6.63 -21.43 -5.76
N GLN A 41 7.14 -22.15 -6.78
CA GLN A 41 7.40 -23.60 -6.71
C GLN A 41 8.73 -23.96 -6.02
N LEU A 42 9.57 -22.98 -5.64
CA LEU A 42 10.91 -23.24 -5.09
C LEU A 42 11.10 -22.90 -3.61
N ASN A 43 10.12 -22.30 -2.93
CA ASN A 43 10.24 -21.99 -1.51
C ASN A 43 9.30 -22.85 -0.65
N GLY A 44 9.55 -24.16 -0.67
CA GLY A 44 8.93 -25.08 0.28
C GLY A 44 9.60 -25.00 1.66
N THR A 45 8.75 -25.01 2.70
CA THR A 45 9.01 -25.33 4.12
C THR A 45 9.29 -24.14 5.07
N ASP A 46 8.25 -23.66 5.79
CA ASP A 46 8.07 -23.93 7.23
C ASP A 46 6.83 -23.21 7.82
N GLY A 47 5.71 -23.94 7.99
CA GLY A 47 5.13 -24.10 9.32
C GLY A 47 4.44 -22.95 10.08
N VAL A 48 3.82 -21.94 9.46
CA VAL A 48 2.84 -21.09 10.16
C VAL A 48 1.53 -20.95 9.38
N SER A 49 0.47 -21.50 9.96
CA SER A 49 -0.90 -21.43 9.47
C SER A 49 -1.39 -19.98 9.45
N ASP A 50 -1.70 -19.48 8.27
CA ASP A 50 -2.30 -18.17 7.98
C ASP A 50 -3.80 -18.12 8.37
N ASP A 51 -4.19 -18.69 9.52
CA ASP A 51 -5.60 -18.83 9.92
C ASP A 51 -5.85 -18.51 11.41
N GLU A 52 -5.10 -17.57 11.99
CA GLU A 52 -5.60 -16.85 13.18
C GLU A 52 -6.15 -15.49 12.75
N TRP A 53 -7.28 -15.56 12.03
CA TRP A 53 -8.09 -14.40 11.70
C TRP A 53 -8.69 -13.85 12.99
N VAL A 54 -8.02 -12.88 13.60
CA VAL A 54 -8.56 -12.16 14.76
C VAL A 54 -9.82 -11.43 14.29
N PRO A 55 -11.02 -11.78 14.79
CA PRO A 55 -12.23 -11.09 14.39
C PRO A 55 -12.12 -9.61 14.76
N ASP A 56 -12.64 -8.75 13.89
CA ASP A 56 -12.80 -7.29 14.07
C ASP A 56 -13.55 -6.85 15.35
N ASP A 57 -13.82 -7.76 16.29
CA ASP A 57 -14.44 -7.48 17.56
C ASP A 57 -13.43 -7.21 18.70
N ASP A 58 -12.14 -7.57 18.54
CA ASP A 58 -11.14 -7.40 19.62
C ASP A 58 -10.61 -5.96 19.79
N TRP A 59 -10.74 -5.11 18.75
CA TRP A 59 -10.34 -3.70 18.82
C TRP A 59 -11.40 -2.77 19.43
N ARG A 60 -12.59 -3.31 19.75
CA ARG A 60 -13.70 -2.56 20.33
C ARG A 60 -13.84 -2.72 21.85
N ARG A 61 -12.96 -3.47 22.49
CA ARG A 61 -13.03 -3.75 23.93
C ARG A 61 -12.42 -2.65 24.79
#